data_AF-A0A6P0MKD7-F1
#
_entry.id   AF-A0A6P0MKD7-F1
#
_cell.length_a   1.000
_cell.length_b   1.000
_cell.length_c   1.000
_cell.angle_alpha   90.00
_cell.angle_beta   90.00
_cell.angle_gamma   90.00
#
_symmetry.space_group_name_H-M   'P 1'
#
loop_
_entity.id
_entity.type
_entity.pdbx_description
1 polymer ?
#
loop_
_entity_poly.entity_id
_entity_poly.type
_entity_poly.pdbx_seq_one_letter_code
_entity_poly.pdbx_strand_id
1 'polypeptide(L)'
;MILLPKLQNLPNNLPIEGAVRIELVEGIPLFHASSTVQERIETLLEKQQSSLLNSEEEQELDLYEEIDDYLSFINRTIRNLYLSQNQSEEKRSLFY
;
A
#
# COMPACT_ATOMS: atom_id res chain seq x y z
N MET A 1 2.62 -16.76 13.27
CA MET A 1 2.54 -16.90 11.80
C MET A 1 1.75 -15.71 11.32
N ILE A 2 2.33 -14.80 10.54
CA ILE A 2 1.59 -13.65 9.99
C ILE A 2 0.72 -14.18 8.85
N LEU A 3 -0.59 -13.94 8.93
CA LEU A 3 -1.51 -14.27 7.85
C LEU A 3 -1.50 -13.13 6.84
N LEU A 4 -1.08 -13.44 5.60
CA LEU A 4 -1.16 -12.48 4.50
C LEU A 4 -2.64 -12.35 4.09
N PRO A 5 -3.22 -11.13 4.09
CA PRO A 5 -4.54 -10.92 3.51
C PRO A 5 -4.48 -11.29 2.02
N LYS A 6 -5.62 -11.71 1.48
CA LYS A 6 -5.74 -12.00 0.06
C LYS A 6 -6.26 -10.75 -0.63
N LEU A 7 -5.48 -10.23 -1.58
CA LEU A 7 -5.96 -9.23 -2.53
C LEU A 7 -6.90 -9.94 -3.51
N GLN A 8 -8.14 -9.50 -3.60
CA GLN A 8 -9.17 -10.18 -4.37
C GLN A 8 -9.10 -9.78 -5.83
N ASN A 9 -8.91 -8.49 -6.11
CA ASN A 9 -8.88 -7.96 -7.47
C ASN A 9 -7.82 -6.88 -7.62
N LEU A 10 -7.45 -6.62 -8.88
CA LEU A 10 -6.67 -5.44 -9.28
C LEU A 10 -7.57 -4.56 -10.18
N PRO A 11 -7.46 -3.22 -10.11
CA PRO A 11 -8.07 -2.35 -11.11
C PRO A 11 -7.60 -2.75 -12.50
N ASN A 12 -8.52 -2.88 -13.46
CA ASN A 12 -8.17 -3.19 -14.86
C ASN A 12 -7.28 -2.11 -15.48
N ASN A 13 -7.38 -0.88 -14.96
CA ASN A 13 -6.63 0.29 -15.40
C ASN A 13 -5.33 0.47 -14.61
N LEU A 14 -5.03 -0.42 -13.66
CA LEU A 14 -3.78 -0.40 -12.93
C LEU A 14 -2.63 -0.78 -13.89
N PRO A 15 -1.59 0.06 -14.00
CA PRO A 15 -0.43 -0.29 -14.81
C PRO A 15 0.33 -1.45 -14.16
N ILE A 16 0.44 -2.59 -14.86
CA ILE A 16 1.14 -3.78 -14.32
C ILE A 16 2.61 -3.45 -14.00
N GLU A 17 3.24 -2.64 -14.84
CA GLU A 17 4.59 -2.15 -14.64
C GLU A 17 4.57 -0.76 -14.00
N GLY A 18 5.36 -0.57 -12.95
CA GLY A 18 5.50 0.73 -12.29
C GLY A 18 4.31 1.15 -11.44
N ALA A 19 3.30 0.30 -11.18
CA ALA A 19 2.18 0.64 -10.29
C ALA A 19 2.59 0.94 -8.84
N VAL A 20 3.68 0.34 -8.36
CA VAL A 20 4.13 0.46 -6.97
C VAL A 20 5.50 1.14 -6.94
N ARG A 21 5.61 2.17 -6.12
CA ARG A 21 6.87 2.84 -5.75
C ARG A 21 7.37 2.27 -4.43
N ILE A 22 8.68 2.08 -4.33
CA ILE A 22 9.34 1.68 -3.09
C ILE A 22 10.24 2.82 -2.62
N GLU A 23 10.14 3.17 -1.35
CA GLU A 23 10.94 4.21 -0.70
C GLU A 23 11.61 3.67 0.56
N LEU A 24 12.85 4.08 0.83
CA LEU A 24 13.56 3.66 2.03
C LEU A 24 13.43 4.75 3.11
N VAL A 25 12.70 4.46 4.19
CA VAL A 25 12.50 5.40 5.31
C VAL A 25 12.99 4.74 6.59
N GLU A 26 13.96 5.38 7.25
CA GLU A 26 14.57 4.86 8.50
C GLU A 26 15.10 3.41 8.38
N GLY A 27 15.58 3.03 7.20
CA GLY A 27 16.07 1.67 6.93
C GLY A 27 14.98 0.63 6.66
N ILE A 28 13.71 1.03 6.59
CA ILE A 28 12.57 0.16 6.31
C ILE A 28 12.01 0.49 4.92
N PRO A 29 11.83 -0.51 4.03
CA PRO A 29 11.20 -0.28 2.74
C PRO A 29 9.69 -0.02 2.92
N LEU A 30 9.23 1.12 2.41
CA LEU A 30 7.83 1.50 2.30
C LEU A 30 7.35 1.35 0.86
N PHE A 31 6.21 0.73 0.71
CA PHE A 31 5.54 0.48 -0.56
C PHE A 31 4.37 1.44 -0.69
N HIS A 32 4.31 2.12 -1.82
CA HIS A 32 3.27 3.11 -2.13
C HIS A 32 2.73 2.87 -3.52
N ALA A 33 1.51 3.31 -3.78
CA ALA A 33 1.08 3.54 -5.15
C ALA A 33 2.07 4.50 -5.84
N SER A 34 2.37 4.23 -7.10
CA SER A 34 3.20 5.12 -7.92
C SER A 34 2.51 6.44 -8.16
N SER A 35 3.29 7.45 -8.58
CA SER A 35 2.74 8.77 -8.91
C SER A 35 1.67 8.68 -9.99
N THR A 36 1.85 7.83 -11.01
CA THR A 36 0.85 7.59 -12.05
C THR A 36 -0.48 7.08 -11.50
N VAL A 37 -0.42 6.15 -10.53
CA VAL A 37 -1.63 5.61 -9.89
C VAL A 37 -2.27 6.66 -8.97
N GLN A 38 -1.45 7.42 -8.23
CA GLN A 38 -1.91 8.51 -7.37
C GLN A 38 -2.62 9.61 -8.18
N GLU A 39 -2.03 10.04 -9.30
CA GLU A 39 -2.62 11.02 -10.22
C GLU A 39 -3.96 10.53 -10.80
N ARG A 40 -4.07 9.23 -11.10
CA ARG A 40 -5.33 8.64 -11.57
C ARG A 40 -6.41 8.68 -10.49
N ILE A 41 -6.07 8.33 -9.25
CA ILE A 41 -6.98 8.42 -8.10
C ILE A 41 -7.43 9.87 -7.91
N GLU A 42 -6.50 10.82 -7.89
CA GLU A 42 -6.81 12.26 -7.75
C GLU A 42 -7.76 12.74 -8.85
N THR A 43 -7.51 12.35 -10.11
CA THR A 43 -8.39 12.69 -11.24
C THR A 43 -9.82 12.16 -11.03
N LEU A 44 -9.97 10.93 -10.53
CA LEU A 44 -11.28 10.34 -10.27
C LEU A 44 -11.99 11.04 -9.09
N LEU A 45 -11.26 11.41 -8.04
CA LEU A 45 -11.80 12.15 -6.90
C LEU A 45 -12.23 13.58 -7.29
N GLU A 46 -11.44 14.28 -8.10
CA GLU A 46 -11.82 15.59 -8.66
C GLU A 46 -13.05 15.48 -9.55
N LYS A 47 -13.12 14.41 -10.36
CA LYS A 47 -14.28 14.14 -11.20
C LYS A 47 -15.53 13.88 -10.36
N GLN A 48 -15.43 13.14 -9.26
CA GLN A 48 -16.53 12.87 -8.34
C GLN A 48 -17.10 14.14 -7.69
N GLN A 49 -16.24 15.12 -7.42
CA GLN A 49 -16.67 16.42 -6.85
C GLN A 49 -17.35 17.31 -7.89
N SER A 50 -16.95 17.23 -9.15
CA SER A 50 -17.44 18.08 -10.24
C SER A 50 -18.61 17.45 -11.03
N SER A 51 -18.74 16.12 -10.99
CA SER A 51 -19.69 15.34 -11.78
C SER A 51 -19.95 13.97 -11.15
N LEU A 52 -21.00 13.28 -11.60
CA LEU A 52 -21.22 11.87 -11.22
C LEU A 52 -20.20 10.98 -11.93
N LEU A 53 -19.54 10.13 -11.15
CA LEU A 53 -18.76 9.02 -11.68
C LEU A 53 -19.70 8.01 -12.34
N ASN A 54 -19.22 7.35 -13.38
CA ASN A 54 -19.92 6.17 -13.89
C ASN A 54 -19.57 4.94 -13.03
N SER A 55 -20.32 3.85 -13.19
CA SER A 55 -20.13 2.65 -12.39
C SER A 55 -18.76 2.00 -12.55
N GLU A 56 -18.09 2.15 -13.69
CA GLU A 56 -16.73 1.64 -13.89
C GLU A 56 -15.72 2.47 -13.10
N GLU A 57 -15.89 3.79 -13.05
CA GLU A 57 -15.03 4.72 -12.31
C GLU A 57 -15.21 4.59 -10.79
N GLU A 58 -16.44 4.39 -10.32
CA GLU A 58 -16.71 4.07 -8.91
C GLU A 58 -16.02 2.76 -8.53
N GLN A 59 -16.18 1.71 -9.35
CA GLN A 59 -15.50 0.44 -9.14
C GLN A 59 -13.97 0.59 -9.20
N GLU A 60 -13.45 1.46 -10.07
CA GLU A 60 -12.02 1.73 -10.16
C GLU A 60 -11.48 2.32 -8.83
N LEU A 61 -12.21 3.27 -8.22
CA LEU A 61 -11.86 3.83 -6.91
C LEU A 61 -11.91 2.79 -5.79
N ASP A 62 -12.95 1.95 -5.75
CA ASP A 62 -13.07 0.88 -4.76
C ASP A 62 -11.88 -0.10 -4.84
N LEU A 63 -11.41 -0.40 -6.05
CA LEU A 63 -10.25 -1.28 -6.27
C LEU A 63 -8.93 -0.60 -5.91
N TYR A 64 -8.81 0.72 -6.09
CA TYR A 64 -7.64 1.46 -5.61
C TYR A 64 -7.57 1.51 -4.10
N GLU A 65 -8.71 1.64 -3.41
CA GLU A 65 -8.78 1.54 -1.94
C GLU A 65 -8.29 0.16 -1.45
N GLU A 66 -8.73 -0.92 -2.10
CA GLU A 66 -8.28 -2.29 -1.78
C GLU A 66 -6.75 -2.44 -1.89
N ILE A 67 -6.14 -1.83 -2.91
CA ILE A 67 -4.68 -1.83 -3.08
C ILE A 67 -3.99 -0.99 -2.02
N ASP A 68 -4.48 0.20 -1.72
CA ASP A 68 -3.86 1.07 -0.71
C ASP A 68 -3.86 0.42 0.68
N ASP A 69 -4.97 -0.22 1.05
CA ASP A 69 -5.08 -1.03 2.27
C ASP A 69 -4.08 -2.19 2.27
N TYR A 70 -3.89 -2.85 1.13
CA TYR A 70 -2.93 -3.93 0.97
C TYR A 70 -1.49 -3.46 1.15
N LEU A 71 -1.12 -2.34 0.53
CA LEU A 71 0.21 -1.74 0.66
C LEU A 71 0.46 -1.26 2.10
N SER A 72 -0.55 -0.65 2.72
CA SER A 72 -0.53 -0.29 4.14
C SER A 72 -0.32 -1.50 5.05
N PHE A 73 -0.96 -2.64 4.75
CA PHE A 73 -0.73 -3.88 5.46
C PHE A 73 0.71 -4.39 5.30
N ILE A 74 1.27 -4.38 4.09
CA ILE A 74 2.67 -4.75 3.83
C ILE A 74 3.61 -3.86 4.65
N ASN A 75 3.42 -2.54 4.59
CA ASN A 75 4.23 -1.57 5.33
C ASN A 75 4.19 -1.82 6.84
N ARG A 76 2.99 -2.01 7.41
CA ARG A 76 2.83 -2.33 8.84
C ARG A 76 3.48 -3.66 9.19
N THR A 77 3.35 -4.67 8.33
CA THR A 77 3.92 -6.01 8.55
C THR A 77 5.44 -5.96 8.58
N ILE A 78 6.04 -5.33 7.57
CA ILE A 78 7.50 -5.18 7.46
C ILE A 78 8.02 -4.39 8.66
N ARG A 79 7.41 -3.24 8.97
CA ARG A 79 7.78 -2.43 10.14
C ARG A 79 7.72 -3.25 11.44
N ASN A 80 6.63 -3.98 11.66
CA ASN A 80 6.44 -4.78 12.87
C ASN A 80 7.44 -5.93 12.96
N LEU A 81 7.81 -6.54 11.83
CA LEU A 81 8.85 -7.57 11.77
C LEU A 81 10.22 -7.00 12.16
N TYR A 82 10.61 -5.83 11.64
CA TYR A 82 11.86 -5.17 12.02
C TYR A 82 11.89 -4.79 13.50
N LEU A 83 10.81 -4.20 14.03
CA LEU A 83 10.72 -3.86 15.45
C LEU A 83 10.83 -5.10 16.36
N SER A 84 10.21 -6.21 15.95
CA SER A 84 10.29 -7.48 16.71
C SER A 84 11.71 -8.06 16.71
N GLN A 85 12.45 -7.92 15.61
CA GLN A 85 13.84 -8.35 15.52
C GLN A 85 14.74 -7.50 16.42
N ASN A 86 14.63 -6.17 16.35
CA ASN A 86 15.44 -5.26 17.16
C ASN A 86 15.23 -5.47 18.67
N GLN A 87 13.99 -5.69 19.11
CA GLN A 87 13.69 -6.02 20.51
C GLN A 87 14.31 -7.35 20.98
N SER A 88 14.51 -8.29 20.06
CA SER A 88 15.13 -9.58 20.34
C SER A 88 16.65 -9.47 20.48
N GLU A 89 17.28 -8.58 19.71
CA GLU A 89 18.71 -8.28 19.75
C GLU A 89 19.09 -7.44 20.98
N GLU A 90 18.29 -6.45 21.34
CA GLU A 90 18.50 -5.59 22.51
C GLU A 90 18.40 -6.40 23.82
N LYS A 91 17.45 -7.35 23.90
CA LYS A 91 17.39 -8.30 25.01
C LYS A 91 18.64 -9.18 25.06
N ARG A 92 19.17 -9.65 23.92
CA ARG A 92 20.39 -10.47 23.90
C ARG A 92 21.64 -9.70 24.31
N SER A 93 21.75 -8.40 24.03
CA SER A 93 22.92 -7.61 24.43
C SER A 93 22.92 -7.26 25.92
N LEU A 94 21.75 -7.15 26.55
CA LEU A 94 21.62 -6.94 28.00
C LEU A 94 21.98 -8.18 28.85
N PHE A 95 22.15 -9.35 28.22
CA PHE A 95 22.55 -10.60 28.89
C PHE A 95 24.06 -10.92 28.74
N TYR A 96 24.86 -9.99 28.23
CA TYR A 96 26.33 -10.03 28.21
C TYR A 96 26.91 -8.81 28.91
#